data_AF-A0A973KPH5-F1
#
_entry.id   AF-A0A973KPH5-F1
#
_cell.length_a   1.000
_cell.length_b   1.000
_cell.length_c   1.000
_cell.angle_alpha   90.00
_cell.angle_beta   90.00
_cell.angle_gamma   90.00
#
_symmetry.space_group_name_H-M   'P 1'
#
loop_
_entity.id
_entity.type
_entity.pdbx_description
1 polymer ?
#
loop_
_entity_poly.entity_id
_entity_poly.type
_entity_poly.pdbx_seq_one_letter_code
_entity_poly.pdbx_strand_id
1 'polypeptide(L)'
;MRKHGITAATSTLALALGGALFAAPAAQAATTVASVVHEDSELWYKGAAGQTNNLKVSVEIEQRGEWESYYVITFRDRGDITIDPTAAEYDECVYPSAADHTVVRCATEVPLGSDDSDNYDVNLGDGNDTATVDAGSDAYSTIYGGPGDDVLKGSARDVLRGDDGDDRLDGGGGVWGVGPYGGPGDDTITNCSMDCYGGPGNDSMSGGVDDTENNMYGEDGNDVIHGLSDADHIYGGRGNDTLYGEEGDDTIYGNSGNDTIHGGKGTDTLSGGPGTNKVYQD
;
A
#
# COMPACT_ATOMS: atom_id res chain seq x y z
N MET A 1 57.87 57.58 13.67
CA MET A 1 57.26 58.12 14.91
C MET A 1 56.46 56.98 15.56
N ARG A 2 56.82 56.62 16.80
CA ARG A 2 56.10 55.84 17.83
C ARG A 2 55.37 54.53 17.46
N LYS A 3 56.01 53.43 17.87
CA LYS A 3 55.44 52.14 18.32
C LYS A 3 54.23 52.33 19.23
N HIS A 4 53.21 51.46 19.13
CA HIS A 4 52.46 50.92 20.28
C HIS A 4 52.11 49.46 19.96
N GLY A 5 52.69 48.53 20.73
CA GLY A 5 52.30 47.12 20.75
C GLY A 5 51.31 46.89 21.89
N ILE A 6 50.33 46.02 21.67
CA ILE A 6 49.43 45.52 22.70
C ILE A 6 49.64 44.01 22.79
N THR A 7 50.27 43.59 23.89
CA THR A 7 50.36 42.22 24.35
C THR A 7 49.07 41.88 25.09
N ALA A 8 48.32 40.89 24.62
CA ALA A 8 47.27 40.24 25.39
C ALA A 8 47.70 38.79 25.64
N ALA A 9 47.95 38.47 26.91
CA ALA A 9 48.29 37.14 27.37
C ALA A 9 47.02 36.27 27.37
N THR A 10 47.03 35.16 26.63
CA THR A 10 46.02 34.11 26.75
C THR A 10 46.50 33.10 27.78
N SER A 11 45.92 33.18 28.96
CA SER A 11 46.03 32.18 30.02
C SER A 11 45.29 30.92 29.58
N THR A 12 46.01 29.83 29.32
CA THR A 12 45.42 28.51 29.13
C THR A 12 45.00 27.94 30.49
N LEU A 13 43.68 27.91 30.73
CA LEU A 13 43.08 27.18 31.84
C LEU A 13 42.98 25.70 31.45
N ALA A 14 43.92 24.88 31.92
CA ALA A 14 43.85 23.43 31.76
C ALA A 14 42.91 22.84 32.84
N LEU A 15 41.68 22.51 32.44
CA LEU A 15 40.74 21.76 33.25
C LEU A 15 40.95 20.25 33.00
N ALA A 16 41.72 19.60 33.87
CA ALA A 16 41.89 18.15 33.85
C ALA A 16 40.63 17.48 34.43
N LEU A 17 39.66 17.15 33.58
CA LEU A 17 38.57 16.24 33.92
C LEU A 17 39.06 14.81 33.69
N GLY A 18 39.21 14.04 34.78
CA GLY A 18 39.48 12.62 34.72
C GLY A 18 38.35 11.89 34.00
N GLY A 19 38.58 11.52 32.75
CA GLY A 19 37.65 10.73 31.96
C GLY A 19 37.68 9.28 32.43
N ALA A 20 36.67 8.89 33.21
CA ALA A 20 36.26 7.50 33.23
C ALA A 20 35.61 7.22 31.86
N LEU A 21 36.30 6.43 31.02
CA LEU A 21 35.66 5.84 29.84
C LEU A 21 34.59 4.85 30.33
N PHE A 22 33.35 5.29 30.40
CA PHE A 22 32.22 4.38 30.33
C PHE A 22 32.10 3.93 28.89
N ALA A 23 32.66 2.76 28.57
CA ALA A 23 32.30 2.05 27.37
C ALA A 23 30.83 1.64 27.53
N ALA A 24 29.92 2.36 26.89
CA ALA A 24 28.57 1.85 26.69
C ALA A 24 28.70 0.51 25.94
N PRO A 25 28.07 -0.57 26.41
CA PRO A 25 27.98 -1.76 25.58
C PRO A 25 27.31 -1.34 24.28
N ALA A 26 27.91 -1.67 23.14
CA ALA A 26 27.22 -1.59 21.87
C ALA A 26 25.93 -2.39 22.06
N ALA A 27 24.79 -1.71 22.12
CA ALA A 27 23.51 -2.37 21.98
C ALA A 27 23.58 -3.05 20.62
N GLN A 28 23.75 -4.36 20.62
CA GLN A 28 23.49 -5.17 19.45
C GLN A 28 22.02 -4.87 19.13
N ALA A 29 21.76 -4.03 18.13
CA ALA A 29 20.40 -3.83 17.66
C ALA A 29 19.88 -5.24 17.36
N ALA A 30 18.88 -5.67 18.13
CA ALA A 30 18.20 -6.91 17.83
C ALA A 30 17.72 -6.76 16.39
N THR A 31 18.13 -7.66 15.51
CA THR A 31 17.54 -7.75 14.17
C THR A 31 16.07 -7.98 14.38
N THR A 32 15.27 -6.93 14.19
CA THR A 32 13.83 -7.01 14.15
C THR A 32 13.48 -7.81 12.92
N VAL A 33 12.65 -8.82 13.10
CA VAL A 33 12.11 -9.66 12.03
C VAL A 33 10.60 -9.47 12.02
N ALA A 34 9.97 -9.68 10.89
CA ALA A 34 8.53 -9.57 10.75
C ALA A 34 7.80 -10.43 11.79
N SER A 35 6.55 -10.08 12.09
CA SER A 35 5.74 -10.77 13.07
C SER A 35 4.29 -10.91 12.62
N VAL A 36 3.64 -12.00 13.01
CA VAL A 36 2.18 -12.07 13.05
C VAL A 36 1.68 -11.79 14.46
N VAL A 37 0.65 -10.96 14.58
CA VAL A 37 0.10 -10.49 15.87
C VAL A 37 -1.42 -10.37 15.80
N HIS A 38 -2.11 -10.67 16.90
CA HIS A 38 -3.53 -10.36 17.04
C HIS A 38 -3.66 -9.01 17.74
N GLU A 39 -4.16 -7.99 17.05
CA GLU A 39 -4.35 -6.66 17.59
C GLU A 39 -5.69 -6.08 17.12
N ASP A 40 -6.36 -5.34 18.00
CA ASP A 40 -7.65 -4.70 17.71
C ASP A 40 -8.76 -5.63 17.17
N SER A 41 -8.71 -6.91 17.56
CA SER A 41 -9.62 -8.00 17.14
C SER A 41 -9.34 -8.56 15.75
N GLU A 42 -8.15 -8.31 15.22
CA GLU A 42 -7.76 -8.70 13.88
C GLU A 42 -6.35 -9.31 13.84
N LEU A 43 -6.10 -10.18 12.86
CA LEU A 43 -4.80 -10.78 12.61
C LEU A 43 -3.96 -9.86 11.71
N TRP A 44 -2.76 -9.51 12.15
CA TRP A 44 -1.85 -8.64 11.39
C TRP A 44 -0.56 -9.36 11.05
N TYR A 45 -0.12 -9.25 9.79
CA TYR A 45 1.30 -9.35 9.46
C TYR A 45 1.94 -7.96 9.60
N LYS A 46 3.08 -7.88 10.28
CA LYS A 46 3.85 -6.64 10.45
C LYS A 46 5.30 -6.87 10.06
N GLY A 47 5.74 -6.24 8.99
CA GLY A 47 7.13 -6.21 8.60
C GLY A 47 7.98 -5.45 9.61
N ALA A 48 9.25 -5.83 9.70
CA ALA A 48 10.19 -5.21 10.62
C ALA A 48 10.93 -4.06 9.95
N ALA A 49 11.32 -3.06 10.75
CA ALA A 49 12.09 -1.94 10.26
C ALA A 49 13.39 -2.38 9.54
N GLY A 50 13.58 -1.94 8.31
CA GLY A 50 14.70 -2.25 7.42
C GLY A 50 14.68 -3.67 6.83
N GLN A 51 13.59 -4.42 7.00
CA GLN A 51 13.41 -5.73 6.37
C GLN A 51 12.82 -5.56 4.98
N THR A 52 13.49 -6.09 3.95
CA THR A 52 12.91 -6.20 2.62
C THR A 52 12.08 -7.47 2.49
N ASN A 53 10.75 -7.30 2.43
CA ASN A 53 9.75 -8.36 2.38
C ASN A 53 9.45 -8.79 0.94
N ASN A 54 9.13 -10.08 0.78
CA ASN A 54 8.54 -10.65 -0.42
C ASN A 54 7.44 -11.61 0.04
N LEU A 55 6.38 -11.00 0.56
CA LEU A 55 5.27 -11.67 1.19
C LEU A 55 4.34 -12.27 0.15
N LYS A 56 3.97 -13.52 0.38
CA LYS A 56 2.88 -14.21 -0.31
C LYS A 56 1.86 -14.65 0.71
N VAL A 57 0.60 -14.34 0.43
CA VAL A 57 -0.52 -14.73 1.27
C VAL A 57 -1.45 -15.64 0.49
N SER A 58 -1.72 -16.81 1.04
CA SER A 58 -2.71 -17.74 0.50
C SER A 58 -3.77 -18.02 1.54
N VAL A 59 -5.03 -18.05 1.12
CA VAL A 59 -6.16 -18.33 1.99
C VAL A 59 -6.91 -19.56 1.48
N GLU A 60 -7.22 -20.46 2.40
CA GLU A 60 -8.06 -21.63 2.15
C GLU A 60 -9.15 -21.73 3.22
N ILE A 61 -10.34 -22.23 2.86
CA ILE A 61 -11.42 -22.46 3.81
C ILE A 61 -11.33 -23.88 4.35
N GLU A 62 -11.15 -24.02 5.67
CA GLU A 62 -11.14 -25.31 6.37
C GLU A 62 -12.46 -25.50 7.13
N GLN A 63 -13.17 -26.60 6.87
CA GLN A 63 -14.38 -26.98 7.61
C GLN A 63 -13.98 -27.81 8.84
N ARG A 64 -14.26 -27.29 10.04
CA ARG A 64 -13.91 -27.92 11.34
C ARG A 64 -15.12 -28.40 12.13
N GLY A 65 -16.24 -28.62 11.45
CA GLY A 65 -17.46 -29.12 12.08
C GLY A 65 -18.62 -29.04 11.11
N GLU A 66 -19.83 -29.25 11.62
CA GLU A 66 -21.05 -29.10 10.81
C GLU A 66 -21.40 -27.63 10.55
N TRP A 67 -20.90 -26.71 11.39
CA TRP A 67 -21.24 -25.28 11.37
C TRP A 67 -20.02 -24.37 11.58
N GLU A 68 -18.81 -24.94 11.54
CA GLU A 68 -17.57 -24.24 11.87
C GLU A 68 -16.68 -24.22 10.64
N SER A 69 -16.50 -23.04 10.07
CA SER A 69 -15.60 -22.78 8.94
C SER A 69 -14.50 -21.85 9.42
N TYR A 70 -13.28 -22.06 8.96
CA TYR A 70 -12.14 -21.22 9.30
C TYR A 70 -11.47 -20.73 8.02
N TYR A 71 -11.09 -19.46 7.98
CA TYR A 71 -10.08 -19.01 7.04
C TYR A 71 -8.73 -19.44 7.57
N VAL A 72 -8.05 -20.28 6.79
CA VAL A 72 -6.68 -20.66 7.04
C VAL A 72 -5.80 -19.76 6.17
N ILE A 73 -5.14 -18.82 6.82
CA ILE A 73 -4.24 -17.87 6.18
C ILE A 73 -2.81 -18.38 6.33
N THR A 74 -2.08 -18.46 5.21
CA THR A 74 -0.66 -18.78 5.21
C THR A 74 0.12 -17.58 4.72
N PHE A 75 0.93 -17.02 5.62
CA PHE A 75 1.92 -16.00 5.29
C PHE A 75 3.24 -16.70 4.96
N ARG A 76 3.82 -16.37 3.81
CA ARG A 76 5.14 -16.81 3.40
C ARG A 76 5.97 -15.62 2.98
N ASP A 77 7.08 -15.40 3.64
CA ASP A 77 7.99 -14.30 3.32
C ASP A 77 9.38 -14.83 2.95
N ARG A 78 10.27 -13.94 2.52
CA ARG A 78 11.71 -14.21 2.34
C ARG A 78 12.45 -14.25 3.68
N GLY A 79 12.04 -13.43 4.63
CA GLY A 79 12.61 -13.35 5.98
C GLY A 79 11.96 -14.33 6.95
N ASP A 80 12.57 -14.47 8.13
CA ASP A 80 11.90 -15.15 9.25
C ASP A 80 10.72 -14.30 9.71
N ILE A 81 9.65 -14.98 10.12
CA ILE A 81 8.44 -14.39 10.69
C ILE A 81 8.34 -14.93 12.12
N THR A 82 8.09 -14.05 13.07
CA THR A 82 7.81 -14.41 14.46
C THR A 82 6.31 -14.51 14.72
N ILE A 83 5.90 -15.36 15.64
CA ILE A 83 4.50 -15.49 16.05
C ILE A 83 4.36 -14.86 17.44
N ASP A 84 3.59 -13.78 17.54
CA ASP A 84 3.24 -13.19 18.83
C ASP A 84 2.34 -14.15 19.62
N PRO A 85 2.47 -14.24 20.96
CA PRO A 85 1.61 -15.10 21.77
C PRO A 85 0.10 -14.84 21.57
N THR A 86 -0.30 -13.61 21.27
CA THR A 86 -1.70 -13.27 21.00
C THR A 86 -2.20 -13.94 19.72
N ALA A 87 -1.44 -13.90 18.63
CA ALA A 87 -1.78 -14.58 17.38
C ALA A 87 -1.81 -16.10 17.53
N ALA A 88 -0.92 -16.66 18.36
CA ALA A 88 -0.96 -18.09 18.67
C ALA A 88 -2.19 -18.50 19.50
N GLU A 89 -2.68 -17.61 20.39
CA GLU A 89 -3.82 -17.86 21.27
C GLU A 89 -5.17 -17.64 20.56
N TYR A 90 -5.30 -16.56 19.80
CA TYR A 90 -6.57 -16.12 19.22
C TYR A 90 -6.78 -16.58 17.77
N ASP A 91 -5.70 -16.70 16.99
CA ASP A 91 -5.76 -17.04 15.56
C ASP A 91 -5.04 -18.36 15.24
N GLU A 92 -4.77 -19.17 16.26
CA GLU A 92 -4.10 -20.47 16.16
C GLU A 92 -2.82 -20.47 15.31
N CYS A 93 -2.09 -19.35 15.26
CA CYS A 93 -0.91 -19.23 14.43
C CYS A 93 0.19 -20.20 14.85
N VAL A 94 0.68 -20.98 13.89
CA VAL A 94 1.74 -21.99 14.07
C VAL A 94 2.72 -22.01 12.91
N TYR A 95 3.95 -22.46 13.19
CA TYR A 95 4.89 -22.84 12.13
C TYR A 95 4.51 -24.23 11.60
N PRO A 96 4.28 -24.40 10.29
CA PRO A 96 4.05 -25.72 9.70
C PRO A 96 5.25 -26.68 9.87
N SER A 97 6.45 -26.12 10.04
CA SER A 97 7.70 -26.85 10.28
C SER A 97 8.55 -26.10 11.29
N ALA A 98 9.05 -26.78 12.32
CA ALA A 98 9.93 -26.18 13.33
C ALA A 98 11.31 -25.73 12.79
N ALA A 99 11.63 -26.06 11.54
CA ALA A 99 12.88 -25.67 10.89
C ALA A 99 12.71 -24.51 9.89
N ASP A 100 11.47 -24.11 9.59
CA ASP A 100 11.16 -23.09 8.60
C ASP A 100 10.25 -22.03 9.24
N HIS A 101 10.85 -20.90 9.61
CA HIS A 101 10.14 -19.75 10.17
C HIS A 101 9.80 -18.71 9.11
N THR A 102 10.04 -18.99 7.82
CA THR A 102 9.61 -18.11 6.72
C THR A 102 8.13 -18.30 6.38
N VAL A 103 7.47 -19.25 7.04
CA VAL A 103 6.08 -19.62 6.81
C VAL A 103 5.33 -19.69 8.13
N VAL A 104 4.24 -18.95 8.24
CA VAL A 104 3.30 -19.03 9.36
C VAL A 104 1.92 -19.33 8.81
N ARG A 105 1.23 -20.28 9.46
CA ARG A 105 -0.16 -20.63 9.14
C ARG A 105 -1.03 -20.31 10.34
N CYS A 106 -2.07 -19.52 10.12
CA CYS A 106 -3.05 -19.11 11.11
C CYS A 106 -4.44 -19.60 10.70
N ALA A 107 -5.34 -19.76 11.66
CA ALA A 107 -6.73 -20.10 11.42
C ALA A 107 -7.62 -19.13 12.22
N THR A 108 -8.38 -18.31 11.51
CA THR A 108 -9.41 -17.43 12.09
C THR A 108 -10.79 -17.99 11.77
N GLU A 109 -11.70 -17.94 12.74
CA GLU A 109 -13.06 -18.44 12.59
C GLU A 109 -13.81 -17.57 11.56
N VAL A 110 -14.46 -18.19 10.58
CA VAL A 110 -15.37 -17.47 9.66
C VAL A 110 -16.60 -17.10 10.48
N PRO A 111 -16.86 -15.81 10.73
CA PRO A 111 -17.99 -15.42 11.57
C PRO A 111 -19.32 -15.92 10.99
N LEU A 112 -20.16 -16.53 11.81
CA LEU A 112 -21.52 -16.93 11.42
C LEU A 112 -22.40 -15.69 11.19
N GLY A 113 -22.43 -15.21 9.94
CA GLY A 113 -23.29 -14.11 9.51
C GLY A 113 -22.72 -12.70 9.71
N SER A 114 -21.40 -12.54 9.81
CA SER A 114 -20.76 -11.23 9.61
C SER A 114 -20.17 -11.17 8.21
N ASP A 115 -20.61 -10.18 7.45
CA ASP A 115 -20.13 -9.75 6.13
C ASP A 115 -19.07 -8.63 6.22
N ASP A 116 -18.63 -8.27 7.44
CA ASP A 116 -18.16 -6.90 7.72
C ASP A 116 -16.83 -6.78 8.52
N SER A 117 -15.89 -7.73 8.44
CA SER A 117 -14.56 -7.47 9.03
C SER A 117 -13.44 -8.07 8.19
N ASP A 118 -12.45 -7.23 7.89
CA ASP A 118 -11.15 -7.65 7.37
C ASP A 118 -10.66 -8.85 8.22
N ASN A 119 -10.29 -9.93 7.53
CA ASN A 119 -9.95 -11.20 8.16
C ASN A 119 -8.51 -11.21 8.66
N TYR A 120 -7.67 -10.43 7.98
CA TYR A 120 -6.31 -10.13 8.34
C TYR A 120 -5.89 -8.87 7.60
N ASP A 121 -4.90 -8.18 8.15
CA ASP A 121 -4.25 -7.06 7.49
C ASP A 121 -2.74 -7.30 7.38
N VAL A 122 -2.12 -6.59 6.44
CA VAL A 122 -0.67 -6.65 6.20
C VAL A 122 -0.09 -5.26 6.22
N ASN A 123 0.89 -5.02 7.08
CA ASN A 123 1.75 -3.85 7.01
C ASN A 123 3.17 -4.31 6.65
N LEU A 124 3.70 -3.91 5.50
CA LEU A 124 5.02 -4.35 5.04
C LEU A 124 6.16 -3.59 5.74
N GLY A 125 5.91 -2.39 6.25
CA GLY A 125 6.87 -1.65 7.08
C GLY A 125 7.52 -0.55 6.28
N ASP A 126 8.85 -0.52 6.24
CA ASP A 126 9.63 0.46 5.48
C ASP A 126 10.59 -0.21 4.49
N GLY A 127 10.93 0.53 3.44
CA GLY A 127 11.73 0.05 2.33
C GLY A 127 10.87 -0.61 1.25
N ASN A 128 11.50 -0.86 0.10
CA ASN A 128 10.81 -1.36 -1.08
C ASN A 128 10.49 -2.85 -0.94
N ASP A 129 9.23 -3.17 -0.79
CA ASP A 129 8.69 -4.47 -0.47
C ASP A 129 7.78 -5.02 -1.57
N THR A 130 7.35 -6.26 -1.40
CA THR A 130 6.40 -6.90 -2.31
C THR A 130 5.42 -7.74 -1.52
N ALA A 131 4.13 -7.57 -1.81
CA ALA A 131 3.07 -8.46 -1.35
C ALA A 131 2.28 -9.02 -2.52
N THR A 132 1.97 -10.31 -2.47
CA THR A 132 1.05 -10.95 -3.41
C THR A 132 0.04 -11.80 -2.65
N VAL A 133 -1.24 -11.46 -2.79
CA VAL A 133 -2.35 -12.28 -2.33
C VAL A 133 -2.78 -13.21 -3.47
N ASP A 134 -2.99 -14.48 -3.17
CA ASP A 134 -3.46 -15.45 -4.16
C ASP A 134 -4.82 -15.01 -4.74
N ALA A 135 -4.95 -15.06 -6.07
CA ALA A 135 -6.12 -14.55 -6.80
C ALA A 135 -7.46 -15.26 -6.46
N GLY A 136 -7.39 -16.41 -5.79
CA GLY A 136 -8.57 -17.15 -5.32
C GLY A 136 -8.90 -16.91 -3.84
N SER A 137 -8.26 -15.94 -3.20
CA SER A 137 -8.59 -15.55 -1.83
C SER A 137 -10.00 -14.94 -1.77
N ASP A 138 -10.84 -15.51 -0.91
CA ASP A 138 -12.16 -14.98 -0.60
C ASP A 138 -12.19 -14.21 0.74
N ALA A 139 -11.04 -14.09 1.41
CA ALA A 139 -10.90 -13.32 2.64
C ALA A 139 -10.65 -11.84 2.31
N TYR A 140 -11.19 -10.97 3.15
CA TYR A 140 -10.95 -9.53 3.08
C TYR A 140 -9.63 -9.19 3.77
N SER A 141 -8.85 -8.33 3.14
CA SER A 141 -7.65 -7.77 3.76
C SER A 141 -7.31 -6.40 3.21
N THR A 142 -6.71 -5.57 4.05
CA THR A 142 -5.98 -4.38 3.62
C THR A 142 -4.48 -4.65 3.65
N ILE A 143 -3.82 -4.31 2.54
CA ILE A 143 -2.38 -4.42 2.38
C ILE A 143 -1.78 -3.01 2.31
N TYR A 144 -1.00 -2.66 3.32
CA TYR A 144 -0.26 -1.40 3.44
C TYR A 144 1.20 -1.65 3.03
N GLY A 145 1.66 -0.95 1.99
CA GLY A 145 3.05 -0.91 1.58
C GLY A 145 3.91 -0.21 2.64
N GLY A 146 3.54 1.03 2.96
CA GLY A 146 4.29 1.86 3.89
C GLY A 146 5.29 2.75 3.14
N PRO A 147 6.36 3.23 3.79
CA PRO A 147 7.34 4.04 3.07
C PRO A 147 8.28 3.19 2.22
N GLY A 148 8.34 3.42 0.92
CA GLY A 148 9.18 2.68 -0.04
C GLY A 148 8.49 2.58 -1.39
N ASP A 149 9.22 2.18 -2.44
CA ASP A 149 8.58 1.90 -3.74
C ASP A 149 8.17 0.41 -3.75
N ASP A 150 6.89 0.15 -3.47
CA ASP A 150 6.35 -1.17 -3.19
C ASP A 150 5.64 -1.79 -4.40
N VAL A 151 5.53 -3.13 -4.38
CA VAL A 151 4.77 -3.87 -5.39
C VAL A 151 3.68 -4.70 -4.72
N LEU A 152 2.44 -4.26 -4.88
CA LEU A 152 1.27 -4.87 -4.26
C LEU A 152 0.39 -5.51 -5.32
N LYS A 153 0.14 -6.81 -5.16
CA LYS A 153 -0.78 -7.56 -6.03
C LYS A 153 -1.88 -8.19 -5.20
N GLY A 154 -3.09 -7.68 -5.35
CA GLY A 154 -4.28 -8.13 -4.63
C GLY A 154 -5.22 -8.97 -5.48
N SER A 155 -6.19 -9.59 -4.80
CA SER A 155 -7.43 -10.11 -5.37
C SER A 155 -8.50 -9.00 -5.45
N ALA A 156 -9.69 -9.32 -5.94
CA ALA A 156 -10.82 -8.38 -5.94
C ALA A 156 -11.33 -8.05 -4.52
N ARG A 157 -10.95 -8.83 -3.50
CA ARG A 157 -11.37 -8.66 -2.10
C ARG A 157 -10.40 -7.83 -1.27
N ASP A 158 -9.24 -7.52 -1.82
CA ASP A 158 -8.20 -6.82 -1.10
C ASP A 158 -8.28 -5.31 -1.36
N VAL A 159 -8.01 -4.54 -0.32
CA VAL A 159 -7.73 -3.11 -0.40
C VAL A 159 -6.23 -2.93 -0.42
N LEU A 160 -5.71 -2.20 -1.39
CA LEU A 160 -4.27 -1.95 -1.52
C LEU A 160 -3.98 -0.49 -1.18
N ARG A 161 -2.99 -0.23 -0.33
CA ARG A 161 -2.46 1.09 -0.03
C ARG A 161 -0.97 1.10 -0.28
N GLY A 162 -0.51 1.89 -1.25
CA GLY A 162 0.92 2.11 -1.49
C GLY A 162 1.57 2.82 -0.30
N ASP A 163 0.93 3.92 0.12
CA ASP A 163 1.44 4.88 1.10
C ASP A 163 2.54 5.78 0.51
N ASP A 164 3.73 5.89 1.09
CA ASP A 164 4.75 6.87 0.66
C ASP A 164 5.73 6.20 -0.31
N GLY A 165 5.84 6.63 -1.56
CA GLY A 165 6.82 6.11 -2.53
C GLY A 165 6.21 5.97 -3.92
N ASP A 166 7.02 5.56 -4.91
CA ASP A 166 6.52 5.34 -6.26
C ASP A 166 6.02 3.88 -6.40
N ASP A 167 4.77 3.62 -6.04
CA ASP A 167 4.24 2.28 -5.84
C ASP A 167 3.66 1.65 -7.10
N ARG A 168 3.57 0.32 -7.09
CA ARG A 168 2.96 -0.47 -8.17
C ARG A 168 1.87 -1.38 -7.64
N LEU A 169 0.62 -0.99 -7.86
CA LEU A 169 -0.58 -1.67 -7.40
C LEU A 169 -1.26 -2.39 -8.59
N ASP A 170 -1.49 -3.68 -8.44
CA ASP A 170 -2.15 -4.53 -9.44
C ASP A 170 -3.35 -5.25 -8.83
N GLY A 171 -4.54 -4.85 -9.26
CA GLY A 171 -5.80 -5.28 -8.70
C GLY A 171 -6.21 -4.42 -7.52
N GLY A 172 -6.91 -5.05 -6.58
CA GLY A 172 -7.64 -4.34 -5.55
C GLY A 172 -8.94 -3.78 -6.12
N GLY A 173 -10.05 -4.29 -5.60
CA GLY A 173 -11.37 -3.67 -5.77
C GLY A 173 -11.99 -3.31 -4.42
N GLY A 174 -11.40 -3.83 -3.34
CA GLY A 174 -11.97 -3.84 -2.01
C GLY A 174 -13.44 -4.25 -2.00
N VAL A 175 -14.11 -3.85 -0.94
CA VAL A 175 -15.58 -3.83 -0.88
C VAL A 175 -16.02 -2.43 -0.51
N TRP A 176 -17.28 -2.12 -0.83
CA TRP A 176 -17.90 -0.86 -0.44
C TRP A 176 -17.32 0.41 -1.10
N GLY A 177 -16.65 0.28 -2.25
CA GLY A 177 -16.05 1.41 -2.97
C GLY A 177 -14.72 1.88 -2.40
N VAL A 178 -13.96 0.98 -1.78
CA VAL A 178 -12.61 1.26 -1.28
C VAL A 178 -11.62 0.42 -2.07
N GLY A 179 -11.29 0.82 -3.29
CA GLY A 179 -10.24 0.14 -4.06
C GLY A 179 -8.84 0.70 -3.76
N PRO A 180 -7.87 0.49 -4.68
CA PRO A 180 -6.48 0.81 -4.45
C PRO A 180 -6.27 2.33 -4.29
N TYR A 181 -5.39 2.66 -3.34
CA TYR A 181 -4.91 4.01 -3.07
C TYR A 181 -3.39 4.02 -3.22
N GLY A 182 -2.86 4.80 -4.17
CA GLY A 182 -1.42 4.98 -4.35
C GLY A 182 -0.81 5.66 -3.14
N GLY A 183 -1.06 6.96 -3.00
CA GLY A 183 -0.56 7.77 -1.90
C GLY A 183 0.41 8.81 -2.40
N PRO A 184 1.31 9.34 -1.55
CA PRO A 184 2.34 10.26 -2.01
C PRO A 184 3.43 9.58 -2.86
N GLY A 185 3.55 9.96 -4.12
CA GLY A 185 4.58 9.46 -5.05
C GLY A 185 4.02 9.34 -6.46
N ASP A 186 4.87 9.02 -7.44
CA ASP A 186 4.40 8.79 -8.81
C ASP A 186 3.99 7.31 -8.97
N ASP A 187 2.71 7.01 -8.75
CA ASP A 187 2.21 5.64 -8.62
C ASP A 187 1.77 5.01 -9.94
N THR A 188 1.77 3.67 -9.99
CA THR A 188 1.14 2.90 -11.07
C THR A 188 0.06 1.97 -10.52
N ILE A 189 -1.19 2.24 -10.89
CA ILE A 189 -2.35 1.43 -10.50
C ILE A 189 -2.93 0.76 -11.74
N THR A 190 -3.03 -0.58 -11.72
CA THR A 190 -3.51 -1.37 -12.86
C THR A 190 -4.57 -2.38 -12.43
N ASN A 191 -5.45 -2.75 -13.36
CA ASN A 191 -6.60 -3.62 -13.10
C ASN A 191 -7.45 -3.10 -11.93
N CYS A 192 -7.63 -1.78 -11.90
CA CYS A 192 -8.52 -1.10 -10.97
C CYS A 192 -9.94 -1.69 -11.05
N SER A 193 -10.61 -1.90 -9.93
CA SER A 193 -12.03 -2.28 -9.92
C SER A 193 -12.78 -1.36 -8.96
N MET A 194 -13.95 -0.88 -9.36
CA MET A 194 -14.79 0.08 -8.64
C MET A 194 -14.16 1.47 -8.41
N ASP A 195 -13.34 1.68 -7.39
CA ASP A 195 -12.87 3.02 -6.99
C ASP A 195 -11.35 3.01 -6.86
N CYS A 196 -10.65 3.88 -7.58
CA CYS A 196 -9.18 3.95 -7.52
C CYS A 196 -8.69 5.38 -7.40
N TYR A 197 -7.63 5.54 -6.62
CA TYR A 197 -7.11 6.84 -6.22
C TYR A 197 -5.59 6.85 -6.42
N GLY A 198 -5.09 7.74 -7.27
CA GLY A 198 -3.67 7.99 -7.45
C GLY A 198 -3.09 8.63 -6.18
N GLY A 199 -3.47 9.89 -5.95
CA GLY A 199 -3.04 10.61 -4.76
C GLY A 199 -2.20 11.83 -5.14
N PRO A 200 -1.29 12.28 -4.26
CA PRO A 200 -0.31 13.28 -4.63
C PRO A 200 0.85 12.70 -5.44
N GLY A 201 1.05 13.16 -6.68
CA GLY A 201 2.14 12.73 -7.56
C GLY A 201 1.66 12.64 -9.00
N ASN A 202 2.50 12.21 -9.95
CA ASN A 202 2.06 12.03 -11.34
C ASN A 202 1.75 10.55 -11.57
N ASP A 203 0.47 10.21 -11.49
CA ASP A 203 0.06 8.82 -11.42
C ASP A 203 -0.29 8.24 -12.79
N SER A 204 -0.12 6.93 -12.93
CA SER A 204 -0.51 6.15 -14.10
C SER A 204 -1.55 5.12 -13.70
N MET A 205 -2.78 5.30 -14.15
CA MET A 205 -3.90 4.45 -13.74
C MET A 205 -4.59 3.79 -14.94
N SER A 206 -5.00 2.53 -14.79
CA SER A 206 -5.86 1.84 -15.75
C SER A 206 -6.98 1.06 -15.08
N GLY A 207 -8.18 1.14 -15.65
CA GLY A 207 -9.35 0.35 -15.27
C GLY A 207 -9.14 -1.17 -15.34
N GLY A 208 -10.18 -1.88 -14.94
CA GLY A 208 -10.27 -3.34 -14.95
C GLY A 208 -10.69 -3.89 -16.31
N VAL A 209 -10.69 -5.21 -16.43
CA VAL A 209 -11.32 -5.92 -17.57
C VAL A 209 -12.50 -6.78 -17.11
N ASP A 210 -13.04 -6.45 -15.94
CA ASP A 210 -14.02 -7.26 -15.22
C ASP A 210 -15.48 -6.86 -15.52
N ASP A 211 -15.71 -6.13 -16.62
CA ASP A 211 -17.02 -5.61 -17.04
C ASP A 211 -17.66 -4.71 -15.96
N THR A 212 -16.86 -3.87 -15.28
CA THR A 212 -17.33 -2.98 -14.20
C THR A 212 -17.01 -1.53 -14.48
N GLU A 213 -18.00 -0.65 -14.27
CA GLU A 213 -17.81 0.80 -14.28
C GLU A 213 -16.79 1.19 -13.20
N ASN A 214 -15.77 1.95 -13.57
CA ASN A 214 -14.72 2.40 -12.65
C ASN A 214 -14.83 3.90 -12.33
N ASN A 215 -14.61 4.26 -11.06
CA ASN A 215 -14.41 5.62 -10.58
C ASN A 215 -12.92 5.82 -10.34
N MET A 216 -12.28 6.61 -11.20
CA MET A 216 -10.83 6.81 -11.18
C MET A 216 -10.51 8.26 -10.86
N TYR A 217 -9.70 8.47 -9.83
CA TYR A 217 -9.32 9.79 -9.32
C TYR A 217 -7.79 9.93 -9.37
N GLY A 218 -7.26 10.81 -10.23
CA GLY A 218 -5.82 11.14 -10.25
C GLY A 218 -5.41 11.94 -9.01
N GLU A 219 -6.24 12.90 -8.62
CA GLU A 219 -6.04 13.81 -7.47
C GLU A 219 -5.03 14.94 -7.74
N ASP A 220 -3.85 14.97 -7.14
CA ASP A 220 -2.91 16.11 -7.23
C ASP A 220 -1.70 15.68 -8.08
N GLY A 221 -1.61 16.09 -9.34
CA GLY A 221 -0.68 15.43 -10.26
C GLY A 221 -0.73 15.89 -11.69
N ASN A 222 0.17 15.42 -12.55
CA ASN A 222 -0.11 15.40 -13.98
C ASN A 222 -0.36 13.93 -14.35
N ASP A 223 -1.62 13.52 -14.26
CA ASP A 223 -1.94 12.10 -14.23
C ASP A 223 -2.24 11.57 -15.64
N VAL A 224 -2.06 10.27 -15.80
CA VAL A 224 -2.44 9.53 -17.00
C VAL A 224 -3.43 8.45 -16.61
N ILE A 225 -4.68 8.59 -17.05
CA ILE A 225 -5.77 7.69 -16.67
C ILE A 225 -6.41 7.09 -17.92
N HIS A 226 -6.52 5.77 -17.94
CA HIS A 226 -7.20 4.97 -18.96
C HIS A 226 -8.39 4.22 -18.35
N GLY A 227 -9.62 4.56 -18.78
CA GLY A 227 -10.84 3.84 -18.40
C GLY A 227 -10.88 2.41 -18.95
N LEU A 228 -10.49 2.27 -20.22
CA LEU A 228 -10.48 1.03 -21.01
C LEU A 228 -11.86 0.65 -21.55
N SER A 229 -12.62 -0.15 -20.82
CA SER A 229 -13.92 -0.66 -21.24
C SER A 229 -14.94 -0.30 -20.18
N ASP A 230 -16.22 -0.25 -20.57
CA ASP A 230 -17.36 0.08 -19.72
C ASP A 230 -17.57 1.58 -19.51
N ALA A 231 -18.64 1.96 -18.80
CA ALA A 231 -19.00 3.36 -18.61
C ALA A 231 -18.26 3.94 -17.39
N ASP A 232 -17.09 4.52 -17.62
CA ASP A 232 -16.21 4.96 -16.55
C ASP A 232 -16.46 6.40 -16.10
N HIS A 233 -16.11 6.68 -14.85
CA HIS A 233 -16.04 8.02 -14.28
C HIS A 233 -14.59 8.38 -13.98
N ILE A 234 -14.02 9.25 -14.80
CA ILE A 234 -12.61 9.65 -14.69
C ILE A 234 -12.52 11.10 -14.23
N TYR A 235 -11.75 11.33 -13.17
CA TYR A 235 -11.48 12.64 -12.60
C TYR A 235 -9.96 12.86 -12.56
N GLY A 236 -9.45 13.79 -13.38
CA GLY A 236 -8.03 14.14 -13.41
C GLY A 236 -7.59 14.75 -12.07
N GLY A 237 -8.08 15.96 -11.78
CA GLY A 237 -7.89 16.57 -10.47
C GLY A 237 -7.19 17.91 -10.57
N ARG A 238 -6.04 18.07 -9.93
CA ARG A 238 -5.21 19.27 -10.05
C ARG A 238 -3.96 18.93 -10.84
N GLY A 239 -3.75 19.64 -11.93
CA GLY A 239 -2.53 19.63 -12.73
C GLY A 239 -2.88 19.44 -14.19
N ASN A 240 -1.96 18.97 -15.03
CA ASN A 240 -2.22 18.86 -16.47
C ASN A 240 -2.38 17.39 -16.84
N ASP A 241 -3.63 16.93 -16.84
CA ASP A 241 -3.93 15.51 -16.90
C ASP A 241 -4.11 15.04 -18.34
N THR A 242 -3.85 13.76 -18.58
CA THR A 242 -4.14 13.07 -19.84
C THR A 242 -5.10 11.92 -19.59
N LEU A 243 -6.34 12.09 -20.04
CA LEU A 243 -7.46 11.23 -19.68
C LEU A 243 -8.04 10.56 -20.93
N TYR A 244 -8.22 9.24 -20.87
CA TYR A 244 -8.75 8.41 -21.94
C TYR A 244 -9.93 7.58 -21.40
N GLY A 245 -11.14 7.78 -21.93
CA GLY A 245 -12.30 6.92 -21.64
C GLY A 245 -12.18 5.57 -22.34
N GLU A 246 -11.91 5.62 -23.64
CA GLU A 246 -11.72 4.49 -24.55
C GLU A 246 -13.01 3.84 -25.06
N GLU A 247 -13.46 2.68 -24.57
CA GLU A 247 -14.72 2.05 -25.03
C GLU A 247 -15.80 2.14 -23.95
N GLY A 248 -16.90 2.86 -24.17
CA GLY A 248 -17.88 3.03 -23.12
C GLY A 248 -18.70 4.30 -23.31
N ASP A 249 -19.75 4.48 -22.50
CA ASP A 249 -20.40 5.79 -22.39
C ASP A 249 -19.79 6.50 -21.18
N ASP A 250 -18.66 7.18 -21.37
CA ASP A 250 -17.80 7.64 -20.27
C ASP A 250 -18.18 9.02 -19.74
N THR A 251 -17.80 9.29 -18.49
CA THR A 251 -17.88 10.61 -17.87
C THR A 251 -16.48 11.05 -17.42
N ILE A 252 -15.93 12.07 -18.08
CA ILE A 252 -14.54 12.51 -17.86
C ILE A 252 -14.47 13.98 -17.47
N TYR A 253 -13.88 14.25 -16.31
CA TYR A 253 -13.61 15.58 -15.79
C TYR A 253 -12.11 15.82 -15.64
N GLY A 254 -11.54 16.72 -16.44
CA GLY A 254 -10.14 17.17 -16.27
C GLY A 254 -9.92 17.95 -14.98
N ASN A 255 -10.95 18.62 -14.47
CA ASN A 255 -10.89 19.51 -13.32
C ASN A 255 -9.92 20.69 -13.54
N SER A 256 -8.91 20.90 -12.70
CA SER A 256 -8.11 22.13 -12.70
C SER A 256 -6.77 21.95 -13.40
N GLY A 257 -6.55 22.67 -14.49
CA GLY A 257 -5.25 22.76 -15.18
C GLY A 257 -5.41 22.69 -16.68
N ASN A 258 -4.38 22.26 -17.43
CA ASN A 258 -4.45 22.21 -18.89
C ASN A 258 -4.51 20.76 -19.37
N ASP A 259 -5.73 20.24 -19.44
CA ASP A 259 -5.95 18.81 -19.60
C ASP A 259 -6.07 18.41 -21.07
N THR A 260 -5.73 17.16 -21.35
CA THR A 260 -5.97 16.49 -22.63
C THR A 260 -6.93 15.34 -22.39
N ILE A 261 -8.14 15.45 -22.94
CA ILE A 261 -9.24 14.50 -22.72
C ILE A 261 -9.62 13.86 -24.05
N HIS A 262 -9.66 12.53 -24.05
CA HIS A 262 -10.13 11.69 -25.14
C HIS A 262 -11.30 10.85 -24.62
N GLY A 263 -12.52 11.12 -25.10
CA GLY A 263 -13.68 10.29 -24.76
C GLY A 263 -13.53 8.88 -25.32
N GLY A 264 -13.34 8.78 -26.64
CA GLY A 264 -13.22 7.50 -27.32
C GLY A 264 -14.54 7.09 -27.96
N LYS A 265 -14.81 5.79 -28.02
CA LYS A 265 -16.02 5.22 -28.62
C LYS A 265 -17.15 5.22 -27.59
N GLY A 266 -18.24 5.88 -27.94
CA GLY A 266 -19.49 5.84 -27.21
C GLY A 266 -20.09 7.22 -27.10
N THR A 267 -21.01 7.41 -26.16
CA THR A 267 -21.67 8.68 -25.90
C THR A 267 -21.12 9.30 -24.62
N ASP A 268 -20.00 10.00 -24.75
CA ASP A 268 -19.26 10.47 -23.57
C ASP A 268 -19.70 11.87 -23.11
N THR A 269 -19.54 12.10 -21.81
CA THR A 269 -19.69 13.39 -21.15
C THR A 269 -18.32 13.91 -20.75
N LEU A 270 -17.81 14.91 -21.50
CA LEU A 270 -16.45 15.42 -21.31
C LEU A 270 -16.46 16.88 -20.80
N SER A 271 -15.68 17.16 -19.76
CA SER A 271 -15.49 18.51 -19.24
C SER A 271 -14.05 18.74 -18.77
N GLY A 272 -13.31 19.60 -19.47
CA GLY A 272 -11.95 19.98 -19.06
C GLY A 272 -11.87 20.93 -17.85
N GLY A 273 -12.97 21.50 -17.36
CA GLY A 273 -12.90 22.43 -16.21
C GLY A 273 -12.07 23.71 -16.47
N PRO A 274 -11.57 24.39 -15.42
CA PRO A 274 -10.74 25.58 -15.56
C PRO A 274 -9.37 25.32 -16.19
N GLY A 275 -9.02 26.09 -17.24
CA GLY A 275 -7.70 26.12 -17.85
C GLY A 275 -7.77 26.05 -19.38
N THR A 276 -6.65 25.71 -20.04
CA THR A 276 -6.58 25.60 -21.50
C THR A 276 -6.57 24.14 -21.92
N ASN A 277 -7.76 23.61 -22.19
CA ASN A 277 -7.97 22.17 -22.36
C ASN A 277 -8.10 21.76 -23.83
N LYS A 278 -7.71 20.53 -24.13
CA LYS A 278 -7.96 19.86 -25.40
C LYS A 278 -8.92 18.70 -25.15
N VAL A 279 -10.06 18.70 -25.84
CA VAL A 279 -11.10 17.69 -25.65
C VAL A 279 -11.46 17.09 -27.01
N TYR A 280 -11.42 15.76 -27.10
CA TYR A 280 -11.68 15.00 -28.33
C TYR A 280 -12.76 13.95 -28.07
N GLN A 281 -13.70 13.86 -29.00
CA GLN A 281 -14.75 12.83 -29.08
C GLN A 281 -14.67 12.18 -30.46
N ASP A 282 -14.70 10.84 -30.53
CA ASP A 282 -14.66 10.09 -31.79
C ASP A 282 -16.07 9.81 -32.38
#